data_AF-A0A662RDR2-F1
#
_entry.id   AF-A0A662RDR2-F1
#
_cell.length_a   1.000
_cell.length_b   1.000
_cell.length_c   1.000
_cell.angle_alpha   90.00
_cell.angle_beta   90.00
_cell.angle_gamma   90.00
#
_symmetry.space_group_name_H-M   'P 1'
#
loop_
_entity.id
_entity.type
_entity.pdbx_description
1 polymer ?
#
loop_
_entity_poly.entity_id
_entity_poly.type
_entity_poly.pdbx_seq_one_letter_code
_entity_poly.pdbx_strand_id
1 'polypeptide(L)'
;KDYFDDEIGINDRITINGSKFRVVGILKKQGGFRSEVDSQIYVTKRDSVTILDNEDISDIFVRVRDISEAEEIADEIEERINDNHKMDDFTSAVTMGSSIKQLEFVFGILQVVLIAIASISLIVAAMGIMNTMLMSVMERTHEIGVMKAIGAKNRNILFLFLMEAGLVSLVGGLFGSIMGILAAKAISFGIVTKFGVEIAAIVKPEVLFGAVIVAMLVGILSGLYPARKASKMSPVEAVRYE
;
A
#
# COMPACT_ATOMS: atom_id res chain seq x y z
N LYS A 1 16.05 -17.82 24.04
CA LYS A 1 17.45 -17.34 23.89
C LYS A 1 17.58 -15.87 23.51
N ASP A 2 16.53 -15.21 23.00
CA ASP A 2 16.68 -13.84 22.48
C ASP A 2 16.83 -12.76 23.57
N TYR A 3 16.46 -13.04 24.83
CA TYR A 3 16.47 -12.04 25.93
C TYR A 3 17.05 -12.54 27.26
N PHE A 4 17.15 -13.85 27.45
CA PHE A 4 17.68 -14.47 28.67
C PHE A 4 18.60 -15.63 28.30
N ASP A 5 19.67 -15.80 29.07
CA ASP A 5 20.67 -16.87 28.88
C ASP A 5 20.07 -18.26 29.13
N ASP A 6 19.17 -18.36 30.12
CA ASP A 6 18.43 -19.56 30.47
C ASP A 6 16.97 -19.49 30.00
N GLU A 7 16.37 -20.65 29.75
CA GLU A 7 14.95 -20.77 29.41
C GLU A 7 14.11 -20.51 30.67
N ILE A 8 13.36 -19.41 30.68
CA ILE A 8 12.52 -19.00 31.80
C ILE A 8 11.15 -19.65 31.68
N GLY A 9 10.79 -20.46 32.67
CA GLY A 9 9.49 -21.07 32.85
C GLY A 9 8.61 -20.37 33.89
N ILE A 10 7.35 -20.82 33.96
CA ILE A 10 6.42 -20.41 35.02
C ILE A 10 6.94 -20.98 36.36
N ASN A 11 6.89 -20.16 37.41
CA ASN A 11 7.41 -20.39 38.77
C ASN A 11 8.92 -20.20 38.96
N ASP A 12 9.67 -19.89 37.91
CA ASP A 12 11.09 -19.59 38.06
C ASP A 12 11.31 -18.29 38.83
N ARG A 13 12.47 -18.20 39.48
CA ARG A 13 12.87 -17.01 40.24
C ARG A 13 13.88 -16.20 39.45
N ILE A 14 13.51 -14.95 39.18
CA ILE A 14 14.37 -13.99 38.48
C ILE A 14 14.74 -12.85 39.43
N THR A 15 15.90 -12.25 39.21
CA THR A 15 16.34 -11.09 39.99
C THR A 15 16.28 -9.85 39.10
N ILE A 16 15.55 -8.84 39.54
CA ILE A 16 15.39 -7.55 38.84
C ILE A 16 15.86 -6.46 39.82
N ASN A 17 16.88 -5.68 39.46
CA ASN A 17 17.50 -4.65 40.31
C ASN A 17 17.76 -5.10 41.76
N GLY A 18 18.30 -6.31 41.94
CA GLY A 18 18.64 -6.87 43.26
C GLY A 18 17.46 -7.48 44.05
N SER A 19 16.23 -7.31 43.58
CA SER A 19 15.03 -7.90 44.19
C SER A 19 14.61 -9.20 43.49
N LYS A 20 14.19 -10.21 44.26
CA LYS A 20 13.80 -11.53 43.73
C LYS A 20 12.31 -11.61 43.46
N PHE A 21 11.94 -11.97 42.23
CA PHE A 21 10.56 -12.14 41.78
C PHE A 21 10.32 -13.56 41.28
N ARG A 22 9.05 -13.99 41.33
CA ARG A 22 8.60 -15.27 40.77
C ARG A 22 7.80 -15.01 39.49
N VAL A 23 8.12 -15.71 38.42
CA VAL A 23 7.37 -15.64 37.16
C VAL A 23 6.02 -16.33 37.33
N VAL A 24 4.93 -15.59 37.15
CA VAL A 24 3.56 -16.10 37.30
C VAL A 24 2.88 -16.45 35.97
N GLY A 25 3.40 -15.91 34.87
CA GLY A 25 2.87 -16.14 33.52
C GLY A 25 3.81 -15.60 32.47
N ILE A 26 3.71 -16.16 31.27
CA ILE A 26 4.48 -15.74 30.09
C ILE A 26 3.45 -15.40 29.02
N LEU A 27 3.51 -14.16 28.53
CA LEU A 27 2.61 -13.70 27.47
C LEU A 27 3.05 -14.29 26.13
N LYS A 28 2.09 -14.55 25.24
CA LYS A 28 2.38 -15.01 23.88
C LYS A 28 3.07 -13.87 23.13
N LYS A 29 4.14 -14.20 22.39
CA LYS A 29 4.83 -13.27 21.49
C LYS A 29 3.80 -12.61 20.57
N GLN A 30 3.76 -11.28 20.58
CA GLN A 30 2.81 -10.51 19.78
C GLN A 30 3.43 -10.14 18.44
N GLY A 31 4.73 -9.82 18.40
CA GLY A 31 5.39 -9.30 17.21
C GLY A 31 4.85 -7.92 16.81
N GLY A 32 5.70 -7.07 16.23
CA GLY A 32 5.28 -5.73 15.82
C GLY A 32 6.43 -4.89 15.29
N PHE A 33 6.10 -3.75 14.67
CA PHE A 33 7.09 -2.81 14.13
C PHE A 33 8.07 -2.29 15.19
N ARG A 34 7.69 -2.31 16.48
CA ARG A 34 8.56 -2.00 17.61
C ARG A 34 9.05 -3.30 18.23
N SER A 35 10.37 -3.53 18.21
CA SER A 35 11.01 -4.69 18.86
C SER A 35 10.79 -4.74 20.38
N GLU A 36 10.35 -3.65 20.98
CA GLU A 36 10.18 -3.47 22.43
C GLU A 36 8.93 -4.16 22.98
N VAL A 37 7.97 -4.55 22.14
CA VAL A 37 6.69 -5.13 22.60
C VAL A 37 6.89 -6.51 23.23
N ASP A 38 7.85 -7.28 22.73
CA ASP A 38 8.13 -8.64 23.19
C ASP A 38 9.20 -8.70 24.31
N SER A 39 9.74 -7.55 24.74
CA SER A 39 10.80 -7.46 25.77
C SER A 39 10.34 -6.78 27.07
N GLN A 40 9.03 -6.77 27.35
CA GLN A 40 8.45 -6.13 28.53
C GLN A 40 8.22 -7.10 29.70
N ILE A 41 8.47 -6.61 30.91
CA ILE A 41 8.15 -7.32 32.17
C ILE A 41 7.02 -6.55 32.86
N TYR A 42 5.95 -7.27 33.18
CA TYR A 42 4.82 -6.72 33.93
C TYR A 42 4.95 -7.08 35.41
N VAL A 43 4.91 -6.06 36.26
CA VAL A 43 4.94 -6.20 37.73
C VAL A 43 3.78 -5.42 38.34
N THR A 44 3.48 -5.69 39.61
CA THR A 44 2.46 -4.90 40.32
C THR A 44 2.99 -3.49 40.61
N LYS A 45 2.10 -2.50 40.77
CA LYS A 45 2.49 -1.13 41.18
C LYS A 45 3.33 -1.12 42.47
N ARG A 46 3.01 -2.00 43.41
CA ARG A 46 3.77 -2.12 44.67
C ARG A 46 5.21 -2.56 44.41
N ASP A 47 5.38 -3.54 43.53
CA ASP A 47 6.71 -4.08 43.21
C ASP A 47 7.52 -3.11 42.35
N SER A 48 6.89 -2.32 41.48
CA SER A 48 7.59 -1.33 40.65
C SER A 48 8.29 -0.27 41.49
N VAL A 49 7.67 0.22 42.57
CA VAL A 49 8.30 1.17 43.52
C VAL A 49 9.54 0.55 44.16
N THR A 50 9.48 -0.74 44.51
CA THR A 50 10.63 -1.47 45.11
C THR A 50 11.79 -1.64 44.12
N ILE A 51 11.49 -1.74 42.82
CA ILE A 51 12.49 -1.98 41.75
C ILE A 51 13.09 -0.67 41.23
N LEU A 52 12.29 0.39 41.14
CA LEU A 52 12.65 1.66 40.48
C LEU A 52 12.98 2.78 41.47
N ASP A 53 12.70 2.59 42.76
CA ASP A 53 12.87 3.62 43.81
C ASP A 53 12.18 4.95 43.46
N ASN A 54 11.06 4.87 42.75
CA ASN A 54 10.24 6.01 42.34
C ASN A 54 8.75 5.63 42.36
N GLU A 55 7.90 6.58 42.77
CA GLU A 55 6.44 6.47 42.78
C GLU A 55 5.77 7.19 41.60
N ASP A 56 6.54 7.89 40.76
CA ASP A 56 6.06 8.60 39.58
C ASP A 56 5.40 7.64 38.58
N ILE A 57 4.30 8.12 37.98
CA ILE A 57 3.54 7.38 36.97
C ILE A 57 3.82 8.03 35.62
N SER A 58 4.46 7.29 34.72
CA SER A 58 4.71 7.76 33.34
C SER A 58 3.45 7.74 32.48
N ASP A 59 2.67 6.66 32.56
CA ASP A 59 1.52 6.41 31.69
C ASP A 59 0.34 5.81 32.46
N ILE A 60 -0.88 6.21 32.10
CA ILE A 60 -2.12 5.62 32.62
C ILE A 60 -2.95 5.10 31.44
N PHE A 61 -3.14 3.78 31.40
CA PHE A 61 -4.00 3.17 30.38
C PHE A 61 -5.46 3.18 30.82
N VAL A 62 -6.31 3.88 30.07
CA VAL A 62 -7.75 3.95 30.30
C VAL A 62 -8.48 3.17 29.22
N ARG A 63 -9.44 2.33 29.61
CA ARG A 63 -10.31 1.60 28.68
C ARG A 63 -11.69 2.24 28.63
N VAL A 64 -12.07 2.72 27.46
CA VAL A 64 -13.41 3.22 27.17
C VAL A 64 -14.33 2.09 26.72
N ARG A 65 -15.65 2.25 26.94
CA ARG A 65 -16.66 1.28 26.50
C ARG A 65 -17.02 1.47 25.02
N ASP A 66 -17.09 2.71 24.57
CA ASP A 66 -17.31 3.10 23.19
C ASP A 66 -16.09 3.84 22.67
N ILE A 67 -15.63 3.48 21.48
CA ILE A 67 -14.47 4.12 20.84
C ILE A 67 -14.82 5.49 20.26
N SER A 68 -16.09 5.74 19.95
CA SER A 68 -16.55 7.03 19.43
C SER A 68 -16.48 8.14 20.48
N GLU A 69 -16.61 7.79 21.77
CA GLU A 69 -16.48 8.70 22.91
C GLU A 69 -15.03 8.88 23.37
N ALA A 70 -14.07 8.15 22.78
CA ALA A 70 -12.70 8.11 23.29
C ALA A 70 -12.00 9.47 23.27
N GLU A 71 -12.25 10.28 22.23
CA GLU A 71 -11.66 11.62 22.09
C GLU A 71 -12.24 12.58 23.14
N GLU A 72 -13.57 12.61 23.29
CA GLU A 72 -14.23 13.46 24.29
C GLU A 72 -13.80 13.09 25.72
N ILE A 73 -13.72 11.79 26.04
CA ILE A 73 -13.26 11.31 27.34
C ILE A 73 -11.78 11.65 27.57
N ALA A 74 -10.95 11.62 26.53
CA ALA A 74 -9.54 12.00 26.64
C ALA A 74 -9.39 13.49 26.98
N ASP A 75 -10.12 14.35 26.28
CA ASP A 75 -10.13 15.80 26.53
C ASP A 75 -10.61 16.10 27.97
N GLU A 76 -11.67 15.43 28.44
CA GLU A 76 -12.17 15.61 29.81
C GLU A 76 -11.16 15.13 30.88
N ILE A 77 -10.44 14.03 30.60
CA ILE A 77 -9.39 13.53 31.49
C ILE A 77 -8.24 14.55 31.57
N GLU A 78 -7.82 15.08 30.44
CA GLU A 78 -6.75 16.07 30.34
C GLU A 78 -7.10 17.35 31.12
N GLU A 79 -8.29 17.91 30.88
CA GLU A 79 -8.79 19.10 31.59
C GLU A 79 -8.82 18.87 33.10
N ARG A 80 -9.43 17.76 33.56
CA ARG A 80 -9.54 17.46 35.00
C ARG A 80 -8.19 17.21 35.66
N ILE A 81 -7.24 16.59 34.98
CA ILE A 81 -5.92 16.32 35.56
C ILE A 81 -5.12 17.62 35.65
N ASN A 82 -5.14 18.44 34.60
CA ASN A 82 -4.47 19.74 34.57
C ASN A 82 -5.03 20.67 35.65
N ASP A 83 -6.35 20.75 35.81
CA ASP A 83 -7.02 21.51 36.85
C ASP A 83 -6.62 21.07 38.27
N ASN A 84 -6.58 19.75 38.51
CA ASN A 84 -6.20 19.21 39.80
C ASN A 84 -4.73 19.49 40.16
N HIS A 85 -3.83 19.50 39.17
CA HIS A 85 -2.40 19.76 39.38
C HIS A 85 -2.02 21.25 39.27
N LYS A 86 -2.95 22.10 38.83
CA LYS A 86 -2.77 23.56 38.64
C LYS A 86 -1.56 23.90 37.76
N MET A 87 -1.36 23.11 36.73
CA MET A 87 -0.29 23.26 35.75
C MET A 87 -0.88 23.13 34.36
N ASP A 88 -0.58 24.09 33.50
CA ASP A 88 -0.93 24.01 32.08
C ASP A 88 -0.12 22.88 31.43
N ASP A 89 -0.78 22.10 30.56
CA ASP A 89 -0.18 20.97 29.81
C ASP A 89 0.55 19.93 30.69
N PHE A 90 0.07 19.70 31.92
CA PHE A 90 0.67 18.71 32.82
C PHE A 90 0.51 17.27 32.32
N THR A 91 -0.56 16.98 31.60
CA THR A 91 -0.86 15.67 31.02
C THR A 91 -1.34 15.83 29.59
N SER A 92 -1.06 14.83 28.76
CA SER A 92 -1.62 14.71 27.42
C SER A 92 -2.34 13.38 27.28
N ALA A 93 -3.61 13.41 26.90
CA ALA A 93 -4.42 12.21 26.69
C ALA A 93 -4.41 11.81 25.21
N VAL A 94 -3.71 10.72 24.87
CA VAL A 94 -3.65 10.20 23.50
C VAL A 94 -4.58 9.01 23.35
N THR A 95 -5.51 9.09 22.39
CA THR A 95 -6.39 7.97 22.05
C THR A 95 -5.76 7.08 20.97
N MET A 96 -6.15 5.80 20.98
CA MET A 96 -5.84 4.92 19.84
C MET A 96 -6.53 5.42 18.55
N GLY A 97 -7.68 6.09 18.66
CA GLY A 97 -8.40 6.67 17.53
C GLY A 97 -7.62 7.78 16.83
N SER A 98 -7.06 8.74 17.59
CA SER A 98 -6.24 9.82 17.02
C SER A 98 -4.97 9.30 16.37
N SER A 99 -4.35 8.26 16.95
CA SER A 99 -3.20 7.56 16.36
C SER A 99 -3.56 6.91 15.01
N ILE A 100 -4.72 6.26 14.91
CA ILE A 100 -5.22 5.67 13.65
C ILE A 100 -5.48 6.76 12.62
N LYS A 101 -6.18 7.85 13.00
CA LYS A 101 -6.45 8.98 12.09
C LYS A 101 -5.16 9.59 11.53
N GLN A 102 -4.12 9.74 12.36
CA GLN A 102 -2.82 10.24 11.91
C GLN A 102 -2.17 9.30 10.89
N LEU A 103 -2.23 7.97 11.13
CA LEU A 103 -1.75 6.99 10.16
C LEU A 103 -2.57 7.02 8.86
N GLU A 104 -3.89 7.12 8.94
CA GLU A 104 -4.77 7.25 7.77
C GLU A 104 -4.44 8.51 6.96
N PHE A 105 -4.16 9.63 7.62
CA PHE A 105 -3.74 10.86 6.95
C PHE A 105 -2.42 10.68 6.18
N VAL A 106 -1.41 10.08 6.82
CA VAL A 106 -0.12 9.79 6.18
C VAL A 106 -0.29 8.83 4.99
N PHE A 107 -1.04 7.74 5.17
CA PHE A 107 -1.32 6.81 4.09
C PHE A 107 -2.14 7.44 2.97
N GLY A 108 -3.06 8.35 3.28
CA GLY A 108 -3.82 9.13 2.31
C GLY A 108 -2.91 10.01 1.44
N ILE A 109 -1.94 10.71 2.04
CA ILE A 109 -0.94 11.48 1.28
C ILE A 109 -0.12 10.57 0.37
N LEU A 110 0.38 9.44 0.89
CA LEU A 110 1.14 8.47 0.10
C LEU A 110 0.31 7.95 -1.08
N GLN A 111 -0.98 7.65 -0.86
CA GLN A 111 -1.89 7.19 -1.91
C GLN A 111 -2.05 8.24 -3.01
N VAL A 112 -2.24 9.52 -2.66
CA VAL A 112 -2.36 10.61 -3.64
C VAL A 112 -1.08 10.73 -4.48
N VAL A 113 0.09 10.69 -3.84
CA VAL A 113 1.38 10.75 -4.54
C VAL A 113 1.54 9.57 -5.50
N LEU A 114 1.22 8.35 -5.05
CA LEU A 114 1.29 7.15 -5.88
C LEU A 114 0.33 7.22 -7.08
N ILE A 115 -0.89 7.72 -6.88
CA ILE A 115 -1.86 7.94 -7.96
C ILE A 115 -1.33 8.97 -8.96
N ALA A 116 -0.70 10.05 -8.50
CA ALA A 116 -0.12 11.06 -9.37
C ALA A 116 1.01 10.48 -10.24
N ILE A 117 1.95 9.75 -9.63
CA ILE A 117 3.04 9.09 -10.35
C ILE A 117 2.48 8.08 -11.35
N ALA A 118 1.54 7.22 -10.92
CA ALA A 118 0.90 6.23 -11.78
C ALA A 118 0.17 6.88 -12.97
N SER A 119 -0.50 8.01 -12.75
CA SER A 119 -1.20 8.75 -13.81
C SER A 119 -0.23 9.31 -14.85
N ILE A 120 0.91 9.87 -14.41
CA ILE A 120 1.96 10.33 -15.33
C ILE A 120 2.53 9.14 -16.12
N SER A 121 2.82 8.01 -15.46
CA SER A 121 3.30 6.79 -16.12
C SER A 121 2.29 6.26 -17.15
N LEU A 122 0.99 6.32 -16.85
CA LEU A 122 -0.07 5.94 -17.78
C LEU A 122 -0.08 6.83 -19.04
N ILE A 123 0.10 8.15 -18.89
CA ILE A 123 0.18 9.06 -20.03
C ILE A 123 1.41 8.74 -20.90
N VAL A 124 2.56 8.47 -20.28
CA VAL A 124 3.78 8.10 -21.01
C VAL A 124 3.58 6.77 -21.76
N ALA A 125 2.98 5.78 -21.11
CA ALA A 125 2.64 4.50 -21.73
C ALA A 125 1.65 4.68 -22.91
N ALA A 126 0.62 5.51 -22.73
CA ALA A 126 -0.36 5.85 -23.76
C ALA A 126 0.31 6.46 -25.01
N MET A 127 1.22 7.42 -24.82
CA MET A 127 1.99 7.99 -25.92
C MET A 127 2.87 6.96 -26.62
N GLY A 128 3.48 6.05 -25.86
CA GLY A 128 4.26 4.94 -26.41
C GLY A 128 3.43 4.03 -27.31
N ILE A 129 2.26 3.60 -26.83
CA ILE A 129 1.33 2.77 -27.61
C ILE A 129 0.86 3.50 -28.87
N MET A 130 0.50 4.78 -28.73
CA MET A 130 0.07 5.61 -29.86
C MET A 130 1.16 5.70 -30.94
N ASN A 131 2.41 5.94 -30.55
CA ASN A 131 3.53 6.04 -31.50
C ASN A 131 3.82 4.72 -32.20
N THR A 132 3.86 3.61 -31.46
CA THR A 132 4.05 2.27 -32.04
C THR A 132 2.93 1.93 -33.02
N MET A 133 1.69 2.28 -32.69
CA MET A 133 0.56 2.04 -33.59
C MET A 133 0.60 2.95 -34.82
N LEU A 134 0.98 4.23 -34.68
CA LEU A 134 1.20 5.11 -35.83
C LEU A 134 2.25 4.53 -36.78
N MET A 135 3.35 4.00 -36.25
CA MET A 135 4.39 3.34 -37.03
C MET A 135 3.86 2.10 -37.76
N SER A 136 3.15 1.21 -37.05
CA SER A 136 2.51 0.02 -37.63
C SER A 136 1.54 0.36 -38.77
N VAL A 137 0.75 1.43 -38.61
CA VAL A 137 -0.16 1.91 -39.67
C VAL A 137 0.61 2.39 -40.90
N MET A 138 1.74 3.08 -40.71
CA MET A 138 2.58 3.57 -41.82
C MET A 138 3.25 2.42 -42.58
N GLU A 139 3.75 1.41 -41.87
CA GLU A 139 4.36 0.21 -42.48
C GLU A 139 3.33 -0.63 -43.24
N ARG A 140 2.10 -0.75 -42.72
CA ARG A 140 1.02 -1.54 -43.33
C ARG A 140 0.08 -0.74 -44.24
N THR A 141 0.50 0.44 -44.71
CA THR A 141 -0.31 1.32 -45.59
C THR A 141 -0.81 0.60 -46.85
N HIS A 142 0.07 -0.13 -47.52
CA HIS A 142 -0.27 -0.89 -48.73
C HIS A 142 -1.36 -1.95 -48.46
N GLU A 143 -1.20 -2.73 -47.39
CA GLU A 143 -2.17 -3.77 -46.99
C GLU A 143 -3.55 -3.17 -46.68
N ILE A 144 -3.59 -2.04 -45.96
CA ILE A 144 -4.81 -1.29 -45.67
C ILE A 144 -5.48 -0.83 -46.98
N GLY A 145 -4.69 -0.34 -47.95
CA GLY A 145 -5.14 0.07 -49.27
C GLY A 145 -5.80 -1.06 -50.05
N VAL A 146 -5.16 -2.24 -50.09
CA VAL A 146 -5.69 -3.45 -50.73
C VAL A 146 -7.00 -3.89 -50.07
N MET A 147 -7.03 -3.96 -48.73
CA MET A 147 -8.26 -4.29 -47.99
C MET A 147 -9.42 -3.35 -48.33
N LYS A 148 -9.14 -2.05 -48.47
CA LYS A 148 -10.14 -1.05 -48.83
C LYS A 148 -10.60 -1.18 -50.28
N ALA A 149 -9.70 -1.50 -51.20
CA ALA A 149 -10.01 -1.71 -52.61
C ALA A 149 -10.94 -2.92 -52.83
N ILE A 150 -10.79 -3.98 -52.03
CA ILE A 150 -11.68 -5.16 -52.06
C ILE A 150 -12.98 -4.97 -51.24
N GLY A 151 -13.21 -3.78 -50.67
CA GLY A 151 -14.48 -3.41 -50.04
C GLY A 151 -14.51 -3.44 -48.50
N ALA A 152 -13.38 -3.50 -47.80
CA ALA A 152 -13.36 -3.42 -46.34
C ALA A 152 -13.91 -2.06 -45.86
N LYS A 153 -14.91 -2.11 -44.96
CA LYS A 153 -15.49 -0.91 -44.34
C LYS A 153 -14.50 -0.28 -43.36
N ASN A 154 -14.54 1.05 -43.20
CA ASN A 154 -13.71 1.78 -42.23
C ASN A 154 -13.82 1.18 -40.82
N ARG A 155 -15.03 0.75 -40.44
CA ARG A 155 -15.29 0.13 -39.14
C ARG A 155 -14.49 -1.16 -38.93
N ASN A 156 -14.30 -1.97 -39.97
CA ASN A 156 -13.55 -3.23 -39.85
C ASN A 156 -12.07 -2.95 -39.58
N ILE A 157 -11.49 -1.99 -40.31
CA ILE A 157 -10.09 -1.57 -40.13
C ILE A 157 -9.90 -0.91 -38.76
N LEU A 158 -10.86 -0.06 -38.34
CA LEU A 158 -10.84 0.54 -37.01
C LEU A 158 -10.82 -0.53 -35.91
N PHE A 159 -11.72 -1.53 -35.97
CA PHE A 159 -11.76 -2.60 -34.97
C PHE A 159 -10.51 -3.48 -35.00
N LEU A 160 -9.93 -3.74 -36.17
CA LEU A 160 -8.70 -4.51 -36.29
C LEU A 160 -7.56 -3.86 -35.48
N PHE A 161 -7.30 -2.58 -35.74
CA PHE A 161 -6.25 -1.86 -35.02
C PHE A 161 -6.60 -1.68 -33.53
N LEU A 162 -7.86 -1.37 -33.19
CA LEU A 162 -8.25 -1.29 -31.77
C LEU A 162 -8.05 -2.61 -31.00
N MET A 163 -8.32 -3.74 -31.66
CA MET A 163 -8.02 -5.07 -31.10
C MET A 163 -6.53 -5.29 -30.95
N GLU A 164 -5.70 -4.85 -31.90
CA GLU A 164 -4.24 -4.92 -31.79
C GLU A 164 -3.73 -4.11 -30.58
N ALA A 165 -4.17 -2.86 -30.40
CA ALA A 165 -3.85 -2.06 -29.19
C ALA A 165 -4.36 -2.73 -27.91
N GLY A 166 -5.60 -3.24 -27.92
CA GLY A 166 -6.19 -3.91 -26.78
C GLY A 166 -5.40 -5.16 -26.36
N LEU A 167 -4.98 -5.98 -27.33
CA LEU A 167 -4.17 -7.17 -27.09
C LEU A 167 -2.77 -6.83 -26.56
N VAL A 168 -2.09 -5.84 -27.15
CA VAL A 168 -0.79 -5.36 -26.65
C VAL A 168 -0.91 -4.89 -25.21
N SER A 169 -1.99 -4.17 -24.89
CA SER A 169 -2.22 -3.61 -23.56
C SER A 169 -2.68 -4.66 -22.55
N LEU A 170 -3.43 -5.68 -22.98
CA LEU A 170 -3.80 -6.83 -22.16
C LEU A 170 -2.54 -7.61 -21.76
N VAL A 171 -1.68 -7.92 -22.73
CA VAL A 171 -0.42 -8.63 -22.47
C VAL A 171 0.47 -7.79 -21.55
N GLY A 172 0.64 -6.50 -21.86
CA GLY A 172 1.40 -5.57 -21.01
C GLY A 172 0.83 -5.46 -19.60
N GLY A 173 -0.49 -5.39 -19.44
CA GLY A 173 -1.18 -5.33 -18.15
C GLY A 173 -1.00 -6.61 -17.33
N LEU A 174 -1.06 -7.78 -17.96
CA LEU A 174 -0.81 -9.07 -17.31
C LEU A 174 0.65 -9.17 -16.85
N PHE A 175 1.62 -8.86 -17.73
CA PHE A 175 3.04 -8.87 -17.38
C PHE A 175 3.36 -7.86 -16.27
N GLY A 176 2.83 -6.63 -16.38
CA GLY A 176 2.99 -5.60 -15.37
C GLY A 176 2.40 -6.01 -14.02
N SER A 177 1.24 -6.66 -14.02
CA SER A 177 0.61 -7.19 -12.80
C SER A 177 1.47 -8.27 -12.14
N ILE A 178 2.01 -9.21 -12.92
CA ILE A 178 2.91 -10.27 -12.41
C ILE A 178 4.17 -9.64 -11.81
N MET A 179 4.80 -8.70 -12.53
CA MET A 179 6.00 -8.02 -12.02
C MET A 179 5.70 -7.21 -10.75
N GLY A 180 4.54 -6.55 -10.69
CA GLY A 180 4.08 -5.82 -9.51
C GLY A 180 3.91 -6.74 -8.29
N ILE A 181 3.31 -7.93 -8.46
CA ILE A 181 3.20 -8.93 -7.40
C ILE A 181 4.58 -9.40 -6.94
N LEU A 182 5.47 -9.71 -7.87
CA LEU A 182 6.82 -10.17 -7.55
C LEU A 182 7.62 -9.10 -6.80
N ALA A 183 7.54 -7.84 -7.24
CA ALA A 183 8.16 -6.71 -6.55
C ALA A 183 7.59 -6.54 -5.13
N ALA A 184 6.26 -6.58 -4.96
CA ALA A 184 5.63 -6.46 -3.66
C ALA A 184 6.08 -7.56 -2.69
N LYS A 185 6.15 -8.81 -3.16
CA LYS A 185 6.64 -9.95 -2.36
C LYS A 185 8.13 -9.82 -2.03
N ALA A 186 8.96 -9.40 -2.99
CA ALA A 186 10.39 -9.21 -2.78
C ALA A 186 10.66 -8.11 -1.74
N ILE A 187 9.91 -7.00 -1.79
CA ILE A 187 10.01 -5.91 -0.81
C ILE A 187 9.57 -6.41 0.57
N SER A 188 8.43 -7.08 0.67
CA SER A 188 7.92 -7.66 1.92
C SER A 188 8.95 -8.62 2.56
N PHE A 189 9.51 -9.54 1.77
CA PHE A 189 10.55 -10.46 2.24
C PHE A 189 11.83 -9.73 2.70
N GLY A 190 12.25 -8.70 1.97
CA GLY A 190 13.41 -7.88 2.33
C GLY A 190 13.22 -7.12 3.65
N ILE A 191 12.00 -6.64 3.91
CA ILE A 191 11.65 -5.96 5.17
C ILE A 191 11.68 -6.95 6.33
N VAL A 192 11.05 -8.12 6.19
CA VAL A 192 11.07 -9.18 7.21
C VAL A 192 12.51 -9.56 7.57
N THR A 193 13.35 -9.78 6.56
CA THR A 193 14.73 -10.23 6.77
C THR A 193 15.61 -9.17 7.45
N LYS A 194 15.42 -7.88 7.12
CA LYS A 194 16.26 -6.80 7.66
C LYS A 194 15.77 -6.20 8.95
N PHE A 195 14.46 -6.11 9.14
CA PHE A 195 13.86 -5.40 10.26
C PHE A 195 13.08 -6.32 11.21
N GLY A 196 12.92 -7.60 10.88
CA GLY A 196 12.13 -8.54 11.70
C GLY A 196 10.64 -8.23 11.73
N VAL A 197 10.17 -7.30 10.89
CA VAL A 197 8.77 -6.88 10.84
C VAL A 197 8.05 -7.58 9.70
N GLU A 198 6.95 -8.26 10.03
CA GLU A 198 6.08 -8.89 9.05
C GLU A 198 5.10 -7.88 8.45
N ILE A 199 5.42 -7.40 7.25
CA ILE A 199 4.51 -6.59 6.44
C ILE A 199 3.92 -7.49 5.35
N ALA A 200 2.65 -7.86 5.49
CA ALA A 200 1.97 -8.71 4.52
C ALA A 200 1.75 -7.96 3.19
N ALA A 201 2.32 -8.50 2.11
CA ALA A 201 2.00 -8.06 0.75
C ALA A 201 0.63 -8.63 0.33
N ILE A 202 -0.45 -7.97 0.77
CA ILE A 202 -1.82 -8.38 0.47
C ILE A 202 -2.16 -7.94 -0.95
N VAL A 203 -2.23 -8.90 -1.88
CA VAL A 203 -2.70 -8.66 -3.25
C VAL A 203 -4.13 -9.14 -3.36
N LYS A 204 -5.05 -8.18 -3.44
CA LYS A 204 -6.48 -8.45 -3.61
C LYS A 204 -6.82 -8.70 -5.09
N PRO A 205 -7.62 -9.74 -5.43
CA PRO A 205 -8.00 -10.02 -6.82
C PRO A 205 -8.64 -8.83 -7.52
N GLU A 206 -9.45 -8.03 -6.80
CA GLU A 206 -10.15 -6.87 -7.35
C GLU A 206 -9.18 -5.81 -7.89
N VAL A 207 -8.04 -5.63 -7.23
CA VAL A 207 -6.99 -4.68 -7.65
C VAL A 207 -6.30 -5.18 -8.91
N LEU A 208 -6.05 -6.49 -9.04
CA LEU A 208 -5.47 -7.09 -10.24
C LEU A 208 -6.39 -6.96 -11.44
N PHE A 209 -7.67 -7.30 -11.28
CA PHE A 209 -8.66 -7.13 -12.34
C PHE A 209 -8.80 -5.64 -12.72
N GLY A 210 -8.84 -4.74 -11.73
CA GLY A 210 -8.85 -3.30 -11.96
C GLY A 210 -7.64 -2.82 -12.78
N ALA A 211 -6.44 -3.28 -12.44
CA ALA A 211 -5.21 -2.91 -13.14
C ALA A 211 -5.22 -3.35 -14.61
N VAL A 212 -5.66 -4.59 -14.90
CA VAL A 212 -5.77 -5.10 -16.28
C VAL A 212 -6.83 -4.34 -17.07
N ILE A 213 -7.97 -4.02 -16.46
CA ILE A 213 -9.03 -3.22 -17.10
C ILE A 213 -8.50 -1.83 -17.43
N VAL A 214 -7.83 -1.16 -16.49
CA VAL A 214 -7.24 0.17 -16.72
C VAL A 214 -6.21 0.12 -17.85
N ALA A 215 -5.34 -0.89 -17.87
CA ALA A 215 -4.36 -1.08 -18.94
C ALA A 215 -5.03 -1.23 -20.32
N MET A 216 -6.06 -2.07 -20.43
CA MET A 216 -6.82 -2.22 -21.68
C MET A 216 -7.51 -0.92 -22.10
N LEU A 217 -8.15 -0.22 -21.17
CA LEU A 217 -8.84 1.05 -21.46
C LEU A 217 -7.85 2.08 -21.99
N VAL A 218 -6.71 2.26 -21.33
CA VAL A 218 -5.67 3.20 -21.74
C VAL A 218 -5.10 2.81 -23.11
N GLY A 219 -4.87 1.52 -23.34
CA GLY A 219 -4.45 0.99 -24.63
C GLY A 219 -5.39 1.31 -25.78
N ILE A 220 -6.67 0.97 -25.61
CA ILE A 220 -7.72 1.21 -26.59
C ILE A 220 -7.87 2.71 -26.85
N LEU A 221 -7.91 3.53 -25.79
CA LEU A 221 -8.04 4.99 -25.92
C LEU A 221 -6.85 5.60 -26.68
N SER A 222 -5.63 5.13 -26.42
CA SER A 222 -4.42 5.57 -27.11
C SER A 222 -4.41 5.14 -28.58
N GLY A 223 -4.93 3.94 -28.87
CA GLY A 223 -5.05 3.40 -30.22
C GLY A 223 -6.16 4.05 -31.07
N LEU A 224 -7.13 4.74 -30.47
CA LEU A 224 -8.26 5.33 -31.20
C LEU A 224 -7.84 6.31 -32.29
N TYR A 225 -6.87 7.19 -32.01
CA TYR A 225 -6.39 8.16 -32.99
C TYR A 225 -5.72 7.49 -34.20
N PRO A 226 -4.66 6.67 -34.04
CA PRO A 226 -4.02 5.99 -35.16
C PRO A 226 -4.97 5.03 -35.89
N ALA A 227 -5.81 4.26 -35.17
CA ALA A 227 -6.77 3.36 -35.78
C ALA A 227 -7.81 4.11 -36.64
N ARG A 228 -8.26 5.29 -36.19
CA ARG A 228 -9.12 6.17 -37.00
C ARG A 228 -8.39 6.69 -38.23
N LYS A 229 -7.13 7.09 -38.10
CA LYS A 229 -6.30 7.53 -39.23
C LYS A 229 -6.18 6.43 -40.29
N ALA A 230 -5.85 5.21 -39.89
CA ALA A 230 -5.80 4.03 -40.76
C ALA A 230 -7.14 3.76 -41.45
N SER A 231 -8.24 3.77 -40.69
CA SER A 231 -9.58 3.45 -41.21
C SER A 231 -10.09 4.42 -42.30
N LYS A 232 -9.59 5.66 -42.30
CA LYS A 232 -9.98 6.72 -43.23
C LYS A 232 -9.04 6.87 -44.43
N MET A 233 -7.95 6.11 -44.48
CA MET A 233 -7.01 6.13 -45.60
C MET A 233 -7.70 5.70 -46.90
N SER A 234 -7.45 6.43 -47.99
CA SER A 234 -8.01 6.10 -49.29
C SER A 234 -7.15 5.05 -50.02
N PRO A 235 -7.74 4.18 -50.86
CA PRO A 235 -6.98 3.20 -51.66
C PRO A 235 -5.95 3.87 -52.59
N VAL A 236 -6.27 5.06 -53.10
CA VAL A 236 -5.40 5.82 -54.01
C VAL A 236 -4.17 6.36 -53.29
N GLU A 237 -4.30 6.84 -52.05
CA GLU A 237 -3.16 7.27 -51.23
C GLU A 237 -2.24 6.11 -50.84
N ALA A 238 -2.79 4.91 -50.67
CA ALA A 238 -2.02 3.72 -50.28
C ALA A 238 -1.16 3.14 -51.42
N VAL A 239 -1.56 3.33 -52.69
CA VAL A 239 -0.82 2.84 -53.87
C VAL A 239 0.19 3.88 -54.38
N ARG A 240 -0.03 5.16 -54.08
CA ARG A 240 0.83 6.28 -54.54
C ARG A 240 2.06 6.53 -53.67
N TYR A 241 2.33 5.68 -52.68
CA TYR A 241 3.45 5.80 -51.74
C TYR A 241 4.69 5.00 -52.17
N GLU A 242 4.71 4.46 -53.40
CA GLU A 242 5.93 4.11 -54.14
C GLU A 242 6.39 5.25 -55.06
#